data_AF-A0A0D6TQX2-F1
#
_entry.id   AF-A0A0D6TQX2-F1
#
_cell.length_a   1.000
_cell.length_b   1.000
_cell.length_c   1.000
_cell.angle_alpha   90.00
_cell.angle_beta   90.00
_cell.angle_gamma   90.00
#
_symmetry.space_group_name_H-M   'P 1'
#
loop_
_entity.id
_entity.type
_entity.pdbx_description
1 polymer ?
#
loop_
_entity_poly.entity_id
_entity_poly.type
_entity_poly.pdbx_seq_one_letter_code
_entity_poly.pdbx_strand_id
1 'polypeptide(L)'
;MESKKYKYHFRPEYNSKNLLIAFISGVENENFISDLFNSIVEINPKITEISDLWMNDEYLFEIDSDMGTFLYSKDIWDLAFLMSKDNQECLHKINSILSKDEKFEKVEVNFNTYKS
;
A
#
# COMPACT_ATOMS: atom_id res chain seq x y z
N MET A 1 5.50 13.51 -21.60
CA MET A 1 4.94 13.11 -20.29
C MET A 1 5.94 12.20 -19.65
N GLU A 2 6.49 12.59 -18.50
CA GLU A 2 7.28 11.65 -17.70
C GLU A 2 6.34 10.55 -17.20
N SER A 3 6.80 9.30 -17.22
CA SER A 3 6.08 8.20 -16.60
C SER A 3 5.97 8.47 -15.10
N LYS A 4 4.80 8.24 -14.51
CA LYS A 4 4.66 8.26 -13.05
C LYS A 4 5.64 7.26 -12.43
N LYS A 5 6.18 7.62 -11.26
CA LYS A 5 7.28 6.92 -10.58
C LYS A 5 6.84 5.57 -10.00
N TYR A 6 5.60 5.51 -9.51
CA TYR A 6 5.03 4.34 -8.84
C TYR A 6 3.70 3.95 -9.47
N LYS A 7 3.42 2.65 -9.55
CA LYS A 7 2.12 2.15 -10.02
C LYS A 7 1.50 1.23 -8.99
N TYR A 8 0.19 1.34 -8.81
CA TYR A 8 -0.53 0.52 -7.83
C TYR A 8 -1.92 0.12 -8.30
N HIS A 9 -2.42 -0.97 -7.73
CA HIS A 9 -3.80 -1.41 -7.80
C HIS A 9 -4.48 -1.16 -6.47
N PHE A 10 -5.74 -0.71 -6.50
CA PHE A 10 -6.64 -0.78 -5.36
C PHE A 10 -7.69 -1.84 -5.66
N ARG A 11 -7.59 -2.98 -4.96
CA ARG A 11 -8.26 -4.22 -5.37
C ARG A 11 -8.67 -5.08 -4.17
N PRO A 12 -9.56 -6.05 -4.34
CA PRO A 12 -9.80 -7.08 -3.32
C PRO A 12 -8.57 -7.94 -3.10
N GLU A 13 -8.33 -8.34 -1.86
CA GLU A 13 -7.57 -9.54 -1.53
C GLU A 13 -8.17 -10.78 -2.22
N TYR A 14 -7.35 -11.81 -2.47
CA TYR A 14 -7.87 -13.03 -3.08
C TYR A 14 -8.89 -13.70 -2.16
N ASN A 15 -10.06 -14.05 -2.70
CA ASN A 15 -11.15 -14.69 -1.96
C ASN A 15 -11.63 -13.94 -0.71
N SER A 16 -11.42 -12.62 -0.68
CA SER A 16 -11.74 -11.78 0.46
C SER A 16 -12.57 -10.58 0.01
N LYS A 17 -13.38 -10.06 0.93
CA LYS A 17 -14.11 -8.79 0.74
C LYS A 17 -13.25 -7.59 1.10
N ASN A 18 -12.14 -7.81 1.79
CA ASN A 18 -11.21 -6.74 2.16
C ASN A 18 -10.44 -6.30 0.92
N LEU A 19 -10.22 -4.99 0.84
CA LEU A 19 -9.38 -4.36 -0.16
C LEU A 19 -7.96 -4.23 0.37
N LEU A 20 -7.03 -4.13 -0.57
CA LEU A 20 -5.64 -3.76 -0.34
C LEU A 20 -5.17 -2.81 -1.44
N ILE A 21 -4.07 -2.11 -1.14
CA ILE A 21 -3.30 -1.39 -2.16
C ILE A 21 -2.09 -2.25 -2.49
N ALA A 22 -1.98 -2.72 -3.74
CA ALA A 22 -0.84 -3.48 -4.22
C ALA A 22 0.02 -2.58 -5.09
N PHE A 23 1.26 -2.32 -4.69
CA PHE A 23 2.23 -1.62 -5.54
C PHE A 23 2.84 -2.62 -6.52
N ILE A 24 2.74 -2.33 -7.81
CA ILE A 24 3.12 -3.24 -8.90
C ILE A 24 4.37 -2.78 -9.67
N SER A 25 4.89 -1.59 -9.37
CA SER A 25 6.09 -1.04 -9.99
C SER A 25 6.64 0.14 -9.17
N GLY A 26 7.98 0.23 -9.08
CA GLY A 26 8.72 1.35 -8.50
C GLY A 26 9.05 1.19 -7.02
N VAL A 27 8.67 0.08 -6.37
CA VAL A 27 8.95 -0.14 -4.94
C VAL A 27 10.41 -0.51 -4.64
N GLU A 28 11.16 -0.87 -5.67
CA GLU A 28 12.61 -1.06 -5.64
C GLU A 28 13.36 0.28 -5.48
N ASN A 29 12.68 1.41 -5.72
CA ASN A 29 13.26 2.72 -5.52
C ASN A 29 13.56 2.96 -4.04
N GLU A 30 14.80 3.32 -3.71
CA GLU A 30 15.23 3.59 -2.33
C GLU A 30 14.41 4.68 -1.61
N ASN A 31 13.80 5.59 -2.38
CA ASN A 31 12.95 6.66 -1.85
C ASN A 31 11.46 6.27 -1.77
N PHE A 32 11.09 5.02 -2.07
CA PHE A 32 9.69 4.60 -2.11
C PHE A 32 8.97 4.84 -0.77
N ILE A 33 9.55 4.41 0.35
CA ILE A 33 8.93 4.58 1.67
C ILE A 33 8.78 6.06 2.03
N SER A 34 9.82 6.86 1.80
CA SER A 34 9.76 8.30 2.09
C SER A 34 8.73 9.01 1.21
N ASP A 35 8.68 8.68 -0.09
CA ASP A 35 7.67 9.22 -1.00
C ASP A 35 6.26 8.79 -0.61
N LEU A 36 6.04 7.53 -0.23
CA LEU A 36 4.75 7.02 0.23
C LEU A 36 4.27 7.78 1.49
N PHE A 37 5.13 7.89 2.50
CA PHE A 37 4.80 8.57 3.76
C PHE A 37 4.57 10.07 3.55
N ASN A 38 5.35 10.71 2.68
CA ASN A 38 5.15 12.11 2.31
C ASN A 38 3.81 12.32 1.60
N SER A 39 3.44 11.41 0.68
CA SER A 39 2.16 11.49 -0.03
C SER A 39 0.96 11.37 0.91
N ILE A 40 1.05 10.53 1.94
CA ILE A 40 -0.03 10.32 2.91
C ILE A 40 0.15 11.12 4.21
N VAL A 41 1.01 12.15 4.21
CA VAL A 41 1.33 12.92 5.42
C VAL A 41 0.09 13.52 6.10
N GLU A 42 -0.98 13.80 5.34
CA GLU A 42 -2.23 14.35 5.86
C GLU A 42 -2.99 13.43 6.84
N ILE A 43 -2.66 12.13 6.89
CA ILE A 43 -3.22 11.20 7.90
C ILE A 43 -2.26 10.95 9.06
N ASN A 44 -1.14 11.67 9.14
CA ASN A 44 -0.13 11.56 10.19
C ASN A 44 0.36 10.10 10.45
N PRO A 45 0.84 9.38 9.41
CA PRO A 45 1.29 8.00 9.56
C PRO A 45 2.52 7.90 10.48
N LYS A 46 2.53 6.92 11.37
CA LYS A 46 3.64 6.62 12.29
C LYS A 46 3.87 5.12 12.36
N ILE A 47 5.08 4.69 12.06
CA ILE A 47 5.48 3.29 12.26
C ILE A 47 5.52 3.04 13.77
N THR A 48 4.75 2.07 14.24
CA THR A 48 4.65 1.68 15.66
C THR A 48 5.37 0.36 15.92
N GLU A 49 5.40 -0.54 14.95
CA GLU A 49 6.12 -1.81 15.03
C GLU A 49 6.80 -2.13 13.70
N ILE A 50 7.99 -2.75 13.79
CA ILE A 50 8.68 -3.37 12.66
C ILE A 50 8.86 -4.83 13.04
N SER A 51 8.21 -5.72 12.29
CA SER A 51 8.37 -7.16 12.45
C SER A 51 9.12 -7.68 11.23
N ASP A 52 10.36 -8.12 11.43
CA ASP A 52 11.04 -8.93 10.43
C ASP A 52 10.39 -10.32 10.45
N LEU A 53 9.69 -10.71 9.39
CA LEU A 53 9.13 -12.05 9.28
C LEU A 53 10.21 -12.97 8.70
N TRP A 54 11.08 -13.45 9.60
CA TRP A 54 12.25 -14.30 9.31
C TRP A 54 11.96 -15.58 8.49
N MET A 55 10.69 -15.98 8.31
CA MET A 55 10.32 -17.14 7.49
C MET A 55 10.07 -16.83 6.01
N ASN A 56 9.82 -15.57 5.65
CA ASN A 56 9.37 -15.18 4.29
C ASN A 56 10.28 -14.14 3.60
N ASP A 57 11.37 -13.72 4.24
CA ASP A 57 12.17 -12.56 3.81
C ASP A 57 11.28 -11.31 3.55
N GLU A 58 10.33 -11.07 4.46
CA GLU A 58 9.32 -10.01 4.33
C GLU A 58 9.45 -9.01 5.48
N TYR A 59 9.44 -7.72 5.14
CA TYR A 59 9.33 -6.63 6.11
C TYR A 59 7.87 -6.28 6.31
N LEU A 60 7.41 -6.33 7.57
CA LEU A 60 6.09 -5.88 7.96
C LEU A 60 6.22 -4.68 8.89
N PHE A 61 5.61 -3.56 8.52
CA PHE A 61 5.48 -2.38 9.37
C PHE A 61 4.02 -2.22 9.80
N GLU A 62 3.81 -2.11 11.11
CA GLU A 62 2.55 -1.63 11.64
C GLU A 62 2.59 -0.10 11.70
N ILE A 63 1.55 0.52 11.16
CA ILE A 63 1.48 1.97 10.98
C ILE A 63 0.17 2.48 11.57
N ASP A 64 0.28 3.32 12.58
CA ASP A 64 -0.83 4.10 13.13
C ASP A 64 -1.00 5.42 12.38
N SER A 65 -2.25 5.86 12.26
CA SER A 65 -2.60 7.13 11.63
C SER A 65 -3.85 7.73 12.28
N ASP A 66 -4.17 8.98 11.98
CA ASP A 66 -5.42 9.62 12.43
C ASP A 66 -6.66 8.91 11.86
N MET A 67 -6.49 8.14 10.79
CA MET A 67 -7.54 7.33 10.16
C MET A 67 -7.55 5.89 10.68
N GLY A 68 -6.70 5.54 11.65
CA GLY A 68 -6.54 4.21 12.25
C GLY A 68 -5.35 3.42 11.70
N THR A 69 -5.24 2.15 12.12
CA THR A 69 -4.06 1.31 11.89
C THR A 69 -4.12 0.55 10.56
N PHE A 70 -2.99 0.48 9.89
CA PHE A 70 -2.78 -0.34 8.69
C PHE A 70 -1.37 -0.94 8.67
N LEU A 71 -1.18 -1.95 7.83
CA LEU A 71 0.07 -2.67 7.66
C LEU A 71 0.68 -2.31 6.31
N TYR A 72 1.99 -2.08 6.31
CA TYR A 72 2.80 -2.13 5.10
C TYR A 72 3.60 -3.42 5.09
N SER A 73 3.48 -4.19 4.02
CA SER A 73 4.25 -5.41 3.78
C SER A 73 5.09 -5.22 2.53
N LYS A 74 6.35 -5.66 2.56
CA LYS A 74 7.22 -5.75 1.39
C LYS A 74 8.01 -7.06 1.42
N ASP A 75 7.91 -7.84 0.35
CA ASP A 75 8.72 -9.05 0.18
C ASP A 75 10.03 -8.78 -0.60
N ILE A 76 10.90 -9.79 -0.65
CA ILE A 76 12.14 -9.79 -1.46
C ILE A 76 11.93 -9.78 -2.97
N TRP A 77 10.71 -10.03 -3.45
CA TRP A 77 10.38 -9.99 -4.88
C TRP A 77 9.88 -8.62 -5.32
N ASP A 78 10.08 -7.61 -4.47
CA ASP A 78 9.62 -6.24 -4.70
C ASP A 78 8.10 -6.17 -4.93
N LEU A 79 7.34 -7.04 -4.24
CA LEU A 79 5.91 -6.86 -4.07
C LEU A 79 5.67 -6.14 -2.74
N ALA A 80 4.91 -5.06 -2.79
CA ALA A 80 4.53 -4.33 -1.59
C ALA A 80 3.02 -4.14 -1.51
N PHE A 81 2.48 -4.24 -0.30
CA PHE A 81 1.05 -4.15 -0.03
C PHE A 81 0.77 -3.22 1.15
N LEU A 82 -0.29 -2.41 1.04
CA LEU A 82 -0.97 -1.84 2.20
C LEU A 82 -2.25 -2.62 2.48
N MET A 83 -2.39 -3.08 3.71
CA MET A 83 -3.50 -3.91 4.16
C MET A 83 -4.06 -3.33 5.46
N SER A 84 -5.35 -3.52 5.70
CA SER A 84 -5.97 -3.21 6.98
C SER A 84 -7.09 -4.19 7.24
N LYS A 85 -6.98 -4.94 8.34
CA LYS A 85 -7.93 -6.01 8.65
C LYS A 85 -9.30 -5.47 9.06
N ASP A 86 -9.30 -4.44 9.91
CA ASP A 86 -10.49 -3.93 10.57
C ASP A 86 -10.85 -2.49 10.17
N ASN A 87 -10.05 -1.85 9.30
CA ASN A 87 -10.24 -0.44 8.93
C ASN A 87 -10.03 -0.17 7.43
N GLN A 88 -11.01 -0.60 6.65
CA GLN A 88 -11.03 -0.40 5.20
C GLN A 88 -11.19 1.07 4.79
N GLU A 89 -11.80 1.90 5.65
CA GLU A 89 -11.92 3.35 5.41
C GLU A 89 -10.54 4.02 5.30
N CYS A 90 -9.58 3.59 6.12
CA CYS A 90 -8.19 4.04 6.03
C CYS A 90 -7.59 3.77 4.64
N LEU A 91 -7.78 2.55 4.10
CA LEU A 91 -7.29 2.20 2.76
C LEU A 91 -7.99 2.99 1.65
N HIS A 92 -9.29 3.24 1.77
CA HIS A 92 -10.03 4.11 0.85
C HIS A 92 -9.48 5.54 0.84
N LYS A 93 -9.16 6.08 2.03
CA LYS A 93 -8.56 7.40 2.18
C LYS A 93 -7.17 7.46 1.56
N ILE A 94 -6.31 6.48 1.85
CA ILE A 94 -4.98 6.37 1.24
C ILE A 94 -5.09 6.29 -0.28
N ASN A 95 -5.95 5.43 -0.84
CA ASN A 95 -6.18 5.36 -2.28
C ASN A 95 -6.65 6.72 -2.86
N SER A 96 -7.55 7.43 -2.17
CA SER A 96 -7.99 8.76 -2.60
C SER A 96 -6.83 9.77 -2.63
N ILE A 97 -5.87 9.67 -1.72
CA ILE A 97 -4.69 10.54 -1.65
C ILE A 97 -3.74 10.19 -2.81
N LEU A 98 -3.34 8.92 -2.91
CA LEU A 98 -2.39 8.46 -3.93
C LEU A 98 -2.91 8.67 -5.35
N SER A 99 -4.22 8.58 -5.59
CA SER A 99 -4.81 8.85 -6.91
C SER A 99 -4.61 10.29 -7.41
N LYS A 100 -4.36 11.24 -6.49
CA LYS A 100 -4.13 12.66 -6.78
C LYS A 100 -2.64 13.02 -6.76
N ASP A 101 -1.79 12.15 -6.26
CA ASP A 101 -0.35 12.39 -6.20
C ASP A 101 0.29 12.19 -7.59
N GLU A 102 1.16 13.12 -7.96
CA GLU A 102 1.84 13.11 -9.25
C GLU A 102 2.81 11.91 -9.40
N LYS A 103 3.34 11.39 -8.29
CA LYS A 103 4.25 10.24 -8.29
C LYS A 103 3.54 8.90 -8.51
N PHE A 104 2.25 8.81 -8.21
CA PHE A 104 1.52 7.53 -8.15
C PHE A 104 0.47 7.39 -9.26
N GLU A 105 0.54 6.29 -10.01
CA GLU A 105 -0.45 5.89 -11.01
C GLU A 105 -1.34 4.78 -10.46
N LYS A 106 -2.64 5.03 -10.38
CA LYS A 106 -3.61 3.95 -10.16
C LYS A 106 -3.85 3.24 -11.48
N VAL A 107 -3.58 1.94 -11.52
CA VAL A 107 -3.95 1.06 -12.63
C VAL A 107 -5.26 0.35 -12.27
N GLU A 108 -6.27 0.51 -13.12
CA GLU A 108 -7.57 -0.11 -12.87
C GLU A 108 -7.53 -1.62 -13.10
N VAL A 109 -8.27 -2.36 -12.27
CA VAL A 109 -8.34 -3.82 -12.34
C VAL A 109 -9.79 -4.30 -12.32
N ASN A 110 -10.02 -5.45 -12.94
CA ASN A 110 -11.30 -6.14 -12.84
C ASN A 110 -11.38 -6.89 -11.51
N PHE A 111 -12.32 -6.51 -10.64
CA PHE A 111 -12.48 -7.13 -9.32
C PHE A 111 -12.89 -8.61 -9.41
N ASN A 112 -13.49 -9.05 -10.52
CA ASN A 112 -13.86 -10.45 -10.71
C ASN A 112 -12.64 -11.38 -10.87
N THR A 113 -11.48 -10.84 -11.24
CA THR A 113 -10.21 -11.61 -11.32
C THR A 113 -9.76 -12.15 -9.96
N TYR A 114 -10.27 -11.60 -8.86
CA TYR A 114 -9.87 -11.95 -7.49
C TYR A 114 -10.88 -12.85 -6.77
N LYS A 115 -11.92 -13.30 -7.48
CA LYS A 115 -12.91 -14.28 -7.00
C LYS A 115 -12.50 -15.67 -7.51
N SER A 116 -12.51 -16.67 -6.63
CA SER A 116 -12.48 -18.09 -7.05
C SER A 116 -13.81 -18.51 -7.66
#